data_AF-A0AAN8IQ05-F1
#
_entry.id   AF-A0AAN8IQ05-F1
#
_cell.length_a   1.000
_cell.length_b   1.000
_cell.length_c   1.000
_cell.angle_alpha   90.00
_cell.angle_beta   90.00
_cell.angle_gamma   90.00
#
_symmetry.space_group_name_H-M   'P 1'
#
loop_
_entity.id
_entity.type
_entity.pdbx_description
1 polymer ?
#
loop_
_entity_poly.entity_id
_entity_poly.type
_entity_poly.pdbx_seq_one_letter_code
_entity_poly.pdbx_strand_id
1 'polypeptide(L)'
;MSNSVVSVDIAETPVNERSIAGEAQPQETMDVDMAESGSARNEELEELKVCNLLRKEIKDIEVVVVAEVAKHWRIGDAKRDEFEAVARTAVQSAEKQLECLKELCARNKEGSMGVRELMFSLGCASRLQLVQIVENLVEKASVLEEVQKCTGWSEGDLVRECSELKRKLSRLSHKEDEILSLQRRLEEKQREVDRLLAEQAATKKAGCTNDESIPGMPCRANAKYNLEGWARVAANIESLDAGQLHAVFKEDIATAR
;
A
#
# COMPACT_ATOMS: atom_id res chain seq x y z
N MET A 1 -14.31 35.43 26.99
CA MET A 1 -13.47 34.27 26.63
C MET A 1 -13.58 34.13 25.12
N SER A 2 -12.57 34.59 24.40
CA SER A 2 -12.59 34.70 22.94
C SER A 2 -12.02 33.42 22.34
N ASN A 3 -12.84 32.66 21.63
CA ASN A 3 -12.41 31.46 20.92
C ASN A 3 -11.71 31.88 19.62
N SER A 4 -10.38 31.79 19.63
CA SER A 4 -9.53 31.94 18.46
C SER A 4 -9.62 30.67 17.63
N VAL A 5 -10.35 30.73 16.51
CA VAL A 5 -10.40 29.64 15.53
C VAL A 5 -9.11 29.71 14.71
N VAL A 6 -8.20 28.79 14.97
CA VAL A 6 -6.98 28.61 14.18
C VAL A 6 -7.35 27.75 12.97
N SER A 7 -7.40 28.36 11.78
CA SER A 7 -7.45 27.62 10.52
C SER A 7 -6.14 26.86 10.35
N VAL A 8 -6.24 25.53 10.30
CA VAL A 8 -5.12 24.66 9.94
C VAL A 8 -5.23 24.39 8.45
N ASP A 9 -4.30 24.95 7.67
CA ASP A 9 -4.12 24.62 6.27
C ASP A 9 -3.57 23.18 6.17
N ILE A 10 -4.45 22.24 5.80
CA ILE A 10 -4.07 20.87 5.50
C ILE A 10 -3.50 20.87 4.08
N ALA A 11 -2.17 20.82 3.98
CA ALA A 11 -1.48 20.62 2.72
C ALA A 11 -1.79 19.22 2.18
N GLU A 12 -2.58 19.17 1.12
CA GLU A 12 -2.85 17.96 0.35
C GLU A 12 -1.53 17.39 -0.19
N THR A 13 -1.16 16.22 0.32
CA THR A 13 -0.05 15.44 -0.25
C THR A 13 -0.57 14.67 -1.47
N PRO A 14 0.09 14.76 -2.63
CA PRO A 14 -0.38 14.09 -3.84
C PRO A 14 -0.27 12.58 -3.69
N VAL A 15 -1.44 11.91 -3.73
CA VAL A 15 -1.56 10.47 -3.82
C VAL A 15 -1.03 10.04 -5.18
N ASN A 16 0.12 9.38 -5.18
CA ASN A 16 0.77 8.85 -6.38
C ASN A 16 0.02 7.59 -6.84
N GLU A 17 -1.01 7.77 -7.67
CA GLU A 17 -1.73 6.70 -8.34
C GLU A 17 -0.86 6.04 -9.42
N ARG A 18 -0.08 5.03 -9.01
CA ARG A 18 0.47 4.06 -9.96
C ARG A 18 -0.67 3.18 -10.49
N SER A 19 -1.21 3.58 -11.63
CA SER A 19 -2.00 2.71 -12.52
C SER A 19 -1.19 1.46 -12.87
N ILE A 20 -1.64 0.30 -12.38
CA ILE A 20 -1.22 -1.01 -12.86
C ILE A 20 -2.38 -1.54 -13.70
N ALA A 21 -2.31 -1.27 -15.00
CA ALA A 21 -3.16 -1.93 -15.99
C ALA A 21 -2.69 -3.39 -16.11
N GLY A 22 -3.62 -4.32 -15.92
CA GLY A 22 -3.37 -5.75 -15.99
C GLY A 22 -3.22 -6.25 -17.42
N GLU A 23 -2.14 -6.99 -17.66
CA GLU A 23 -2.11 -8.07 -18.64
C GLU A 23 -2.25 -9.39 -17.87
N ALA A 24 -3.35 -10.08 -18.09
CA ALA A 24 -3.59 -11.42 -17.59
C ALA A 24 -2.72 -12.40 -18.40
N GLN A 25 -1.53 -12.70 -17.89
CA GLN A 25 -0.75 -13.86 -18.31
C GLN A 25 -1.25 -15.13 -17.59
N PRO A 26 -1.14 -16.32 -18.23
CA PRO A 26 -1.49 -17.59 -17.60
C PRO A 26 -0.54 -17.86 -16.43
N GLN A 27 -1.10 -18.08 -15.24
CA GLN A 27 -0.37 -18.55 -14.08
C GLN A 27 0.10 -20.00 -14.31
N GLU A 28 1.30 -20.15 -14.87
CA GLU A 28 2.19 -21.24 -14.46
C GLU A 28 2.70 -20.88 -13.06
N THR A 29 2.09 -21.46 -12.03
CA THR A 29 2.62 -21.43 -10.66
C THR A 29 3.89 -22.28 -10.65
N MET A 30 5.01 -21.67 -11.03
CA MET A 30 6.33 -22.25 -10.84
C MET A 30 6.67 -22.28 -9.35
N ASP A 31 7.04 -23.47 -8.89
CA ASP A 31 7.66 -23.80 -7.60
C ASP A 31 8.97 -23.01 -7.36
N VAL A 32 8.89 -21.71 -7.01
CA VAL A 32 10.10 -20.87 -6.81
C VAL A 32 10.46 -20.66 -5.32
N ASP A 33 9.58 -20.96 -4.36
CA ASP A 33 9.83 -20.59 -2.95
C ASP A 33 10.59 -21.62 -2.08
N MET A 34 11.11 -22.72 -2.66
CA MET A 34 11.83 -23.76 -1.91
C MET A 34 13.36 -23.64 -1.92
N ALA A 35 13.94 -22.75 -2.74
CA ALA A 35 15.40 -22.68 -2.90
C ALA A 35 16.08 -21.76 -1.84
N GLU A 36 15.49 -20.62 -1.49
CA GLU A 36 16.10 -19.69 -0.51
C GLU A 36 16.01 -20.18 0.94
N SER A 37 15.00 -20.99 1.27
CA SER A 37 14.87 -21.60 2.60
C SER A 37 15.93 -22.69 2.86
N GLY A 38 16.57 -23.21 1.80
CA GLY A 38 17.68 -24.15 1.90
C GLY A 38 19.02 -23.50 2.30
N SER A 39 19.29 -22.28 1.84
CA SER A 39 20.55 -21.58 2.12
C SER A 39 20.67 -21.19 3.60
N ALA A 40 19.61 -20.59 4.17
CA ALA A 40 19.63 -20.16 5.56
C ALA A 40 19.68 -21.33 6.56
N ARG A 41 19.01 -22.45 6.25
CA ARG A 41 19.10 -23.67 7.08
C ARG A 41 20.50 -24.30 7.04
N ASN A 42 21.20 -24.19 5.91
CA ASN A 42 22.57 -24.68 5.78
C ASN A 42 23.55 -23.79 6.56
N GLU A 43 23.45 -22.47 6.46
CA GLU A 43 24.30 -21.53 7.23
C GLU A 43 24.14 -21.72 8.76
N GLU A 44 22.90 -21.92 9.24
CA GLU A 44 22.63 -22.18 10.66
C GLU A 44 23.18 -23.53 11.15
N LEU A 45 23.22 -24.55 10.28
CA LEU A 45 23.89 -25.83 10.57
C LEU A 45 25.41 -25.65 10.63
N GLU A 46 25.98 -24.71 9.87
CA GLU A 46 27.41 -24.43 9.91
C GLU A 46 27.83 -23.77 11.23
N GLU A 47 27.03 -22.87 11.82
CA GLU A 47 27.40 -22.21 13.10
C GLU A 47 27.56 -23.20 14.27
N LEU A 48 26.64 -24.17 14.40
CA LEU A 48 26.76 -25.21 15.45
C LEU A 48 27.89 -26.20 15.16
N LYS A 49 28.17 -26.49 13.88
CA LYS A 49 29.34 -27.29 13.49
C LYS A 49 30.63 -26.60 13.88
N VAL A 50 30.74 -25.29 13.67
CA VAL A 50 31.88 -24.48 14.09
C VAL A 50 32.11 -24.61 15.59
N CYS A 51 31.07 -24.53 16.43
CA CYS A 51 31.23 -24.70 17.87
C CYS A 51 31.73 -26.11 18.27
N ASN A 52 31.34 -27.16 17.54
CA ASN A 52 31.83 -28.51 17.79
C ASN A 52 33.27 -28.72 17.30
N LEU A 53 33.64 -28.09 16.18
CA LEU A 53 35.03 -28.06 15.69
C LEU A 53 35.94 -27.33 16.69
N LEU A 54 35.55 -26.15 17.18
CA LEU A 54 36.31 -25.42 18.19
C LEU A 54 36.50 -26.24 19.47
N ARG A 55 35.48 -26.97 19.92
CA ARG A 55 35.61 -27.87 21.09
C ARG A 55 36.69 -28.91 20.87
N LYS A 56 36.72 -29.52 19.69
CA LYS A 56 37.73 -30.51 19.32
C LYS A 56 39.13 -29.88 19.30
N GLU A 57 39.31 -28.73 18.66
CA GLU A 57 40.59 -28.02 18.60
C GLU A 57 41.10 -27.64 20.00
N ILE A 58 40.22 -27.18 20.91
CA ILE A 58 40.59 -26.91 22.31
C ILE A 58 41.16 -28.17 22.99
N LYS A 59 40.55 -29.34 22.75
CA LYS A 59 41.03 -30.61 23.29
C LYS A 59 42.34 -31.07 22.63
N ASP A 60 42.48 -30.89 21.32
CA ASP A 60 43.70 -31.24 20.62
C ASP A 60 44.88 -30.37 21.09
N ILE A 61 44.65 -29.07 21.35
CA ILE A 61 45.64 -28.17 21.96
C ILE A 61 45.99 -28.61 23.39
N GLU A 62 45.00 -29.00 24.21
CA GLU A 62 45.25 -29.54 25.56
C GLU A 62 46.23 -30.73 25.51
N VAL A 63 45.98 -31.68 24.60
CA VAL A 63 46.82 -32.86 24.40
C VAL A 63 48.25 -32.48 23.98
N VAL A 64 48.40 -31.56 23.02
CA VAL A 64 49.71 -31.09 22.54
C VAL A 64 50.49 -30.39 23.66
N VAL A 65 49.84 -29.51 24.43
CA VAL A 65 50.48 -28.80 25.55
C VAL A 65 50.94 -29.78 26.62
N VAL A 66 50.08 -30.72 27.04
CA VAL A 66 50.43 -31.72 28.05
C VAL A 66 51.56 -32.63 27.56
N ALA A 67 51.56 -33.02 26.28
CA ALA A 67 52.63 -33.82 25.69
C ALA A 67 53.98 -33.07 25.71
N GLU A 68 54.01 -31.79 25.37
CA GLU A 68 55.24 -31.00 25.39
C GLU A 68 55.76 -30.76 26.81
N VAL A 69 54.87 -30.57 27.80
CA VAL A 69 55.26 -30.51 29.22
C VAL A 69 55.87 -31.85 29.66
N ALA A 70 55.26 -32.97 29.30
CA ALA A 70 55.75 -34.31 29.67
C ALA A 70 57.13 -34.65 29.07
N LYS A 71 57.50 -34.03 27.94
CA LYS A 71 58.83 -34.17 27.33
C LYS A 71 59.94 -33.51 28.14
N HIS A 72 59.63 -32.43 28.85
CA HIS A 72 60.61 -31.62 29.58
C HIS A 72 60.69 -31.94 31.08
N TRP A 73 59.59 -32.42 31.69
CA TRP A 73 59.52 -32.70 33.13
C TRP A 73 58.98 -34.11 33.43
N ARG A 74 59.61 -34.79 34.38
CA ARG A 74 59.17 -36.13 34.84
C ARG A 74 57.89 -36.03 35.68
N ILE A 75 57.17 -37.14 35.77
CA ILE A 75 56.01 -37.27 36.66
C ILE A 75 56.47 -37.01 38.11
N GLY A 76 55.74 -36.16 38.84
CA GLY A 76 56.03 -35.78 40.22
C GLY A 76 56.92 -34.55 40.39
N ASP A 77 57.34 -33.89 39.30
CA ASP A 77 57.98 -32.58 39.36
C ASP A 77 56.94 -31.49 39.64
N ALA A 78 57.13 -30.68 40.67
CA ALA A 78 56.20 -29.61 41.04
C ALA A 78 55.94 -28.62 39.89
N LYS A 79 56.95 -28.33 39.04
CA LYS A 79 56.78 -27.43 37.90
C LYS A 79 55.86 -28.01 36.84
N ARG A 80 55.92 -29.32 36.63
CA ARG A 80 55.01 -30.01 35.70
C ARG A 80 53.57 -29.86 36.16
N ASP A 81 53.32 -30.11 37.43
CA ASP A 81 51.98 -30.04 38.01
C ASP A 81 51.39 -28.63 37.89
N GLU A 82 52.21 -27.60 38.10
CA GLU A 82 51.83 -26.19 37.90
C GLU A 82 51.45 -25.90 36.43
N PHE A 83 52.28 -26.29 35.46
CA PHE A 83 51.98 -26.07 34.03
C PHE A 83 50.73 -26.83 33.57
N GLU A 84 50.59 -28.10 33.96
CA GLU A 84 49.39 -28.87 33.63
C GLU A 84 48.13 -28.28 34.29
N ALA A 85 48.23 -27.73 35.50
CA ALA A 85 47.12 -27.03 36.16
C ALA A 85 46.71 -25.76 35.40
N VAL A 86 47.68 -24.98 34.93
CA VAL A 86 47.41 -23.80 34.08
C VAL A 86 46.76 -24.23 32.76
N ALA A 87 47.26 -25.27 32.10
CA ALA A 87 46.67 -25.80 30.86
C ALA A 87 45.22 -26.25 31.07
N ARG A 88 44.95 -27.04 32.13
CA ARG A 88 43.58 -27.46 32.49
C ARG A 88 42.67 -26.27 32.76
N THR A 89 43.15 -25.27 33.51
CA THR A 89 42.37 -24.06 33.82
C THR A 89 42.07 -23.26 32.56
N ALA A 90 43.04 -23.12 31.65
CA ALA A 90 42.85 -22.43 30.38
C ALA A 90 41.84 -23.14 29.49
N VAL A 91 41.92 -24.48 29.40
CA VAL A 91 40.95 -25.31 28.66
C VAL A 91 39.55 -25.18 29.24
N GLN A 92 39.39 -25.29 30.56
CA GLN A 92 38.09 -25.12 31.23
C GLN A 92 37.50 -23.72 30.97
N SER A 93 38.34 -22.69 30.99
CA SER A 93 37.92 -21.33 30.67
C SER A 93 37.45 -21.21 29.21
N ALA A 94 38.20 -21.77 28.27
CA ALA A 94 37.86 -21.79 26.85
C ALA A 94 36.57 -22.58 26.59
N GLU A 95 36.38 -23.73 27.23
CA GLU A 95 35.15 -24.53 27.16
C GLU A 95 33.94 -23.76 27.69
N LYS A 96 34.11 -23.03 28.80
CA LYS A 96 33.05 -22.18 29.35
C LYS A 96 32.66 -21.06 28.38
N GLN A 97 33.63 -20.38 27.77
CA GLN A 97 33.36 -19.35 26.75
C GLN A 97 32.65 -19.93 25.53
N LEU A 98 33.07 -21.12 25.09
CA LEU A 98 32.44 -21.83 23.98
C LEU A 98 30.98 -22.21 24.30
N GLU A 99 30.68 -22.59 25.54
CA GLU A 99 29.30 -22.87 25.96
C GLU A 99 28.45 -21.59 25.96
N CYS A 100 28.97 -20.47 26.47
CA CYS A 100 28.30 -19.18 26.36
C CYS A 100 28.03 -18.78 24.90
N LEU A 101 28.97 -19.04 23.99
CA LEU A 101 28.79 -18.80 22.56
C LEU A 101 27.69 -19.68 21.96
N LYS A 102 27.63 -20.96 22.33
CA LYS A 102 26.56 -21.88 21.90
C LYS A 102 25.18 -21.39 22.33
N GLU A 103 25.04 -20.92 23.57
CA GLU A 103 23.78 -20.34 24.07
C GLU A 103 23.39 -19.06 23.30
N LEU A 104 24.37 -18.22 22.94
CA LEU A 104 24.13 -17.04 22.11
C LEU A 104 23.66 -17.41 20.70
N CYS A 105 24.30 -18.38 20.06
CA CYS A 105 23.89 -18.90 18.75
C CYS A 105 22.47 -19.48 18.81
N ALA A 106 22.13 -20.25 19.85
CA ALA A 106 20.80 -20.81 20.04
C ALA A 106 19.72 -19.72 20.18
N ARG A 107 19.98 -18.68 20.99
CA ARG A 107 19.06 -17.53 21.14
C ARG A 107 18.93 -16.73 19.86
N ASN A 108 20.05 -16.50 19.15
CA ASN A 108 20.03 -15.80 17.88
C ASN A 108 19.19 -16.57 16.84
N LYS A 109 19.28 -17.89 16.83
CA LYS A 109 18.46 -18.76 15.98
C LYS A 109 16.97 -18.67 16.32
N GLU A 110 16.62 -18.68 17.60
CA GLU A 110 15.22 -18.49 18.01
C GLU A 110 14.68 -17.13 17.56
N GLY A 111 15.46 -16.06 17.74
CA GLY A 111 15.12 -14.73 17.27
C GLY A 111 15.00 -14.65 15.74
N SER A 112 15.90 -15.29 14.99
CA SER A 112 15.86 -15.28 13.53
C SER A 112 14.66 -16.06 12.98
N MET A 113 14.27 -17.17 13.63
CA MET A 113 13.06 -17.90 13.30
C MET A 113 11.81 -17.06 13.56
N GLY A 114 11.72 -16.38 14.71
CA GLY A 114 10.60 -15.49 15.03
C GLY A 114 10.47 -14.33 14.02
N VAL A 115 11.59 -13.72 13.62
CA VAL A 115 11.59 -12.70 12.56
C VAL A 115 11.13 -13.29 11.22
N ARG A 116 11.56 -14.51 10.87
CA ARG A 116 11.16 -15.17 9.61
C ARG A 116 9.66 -15.51 9.60
N GLU A 117 9.13 -16.02 10.70
CA GLU A 117 7.69 -16.28 10.88
C GLU A 117 6.87 -15.00 10.80
N LEU A 118 7.35 -13.92 11.41
CA LEU A 118 6.72 -12.60 11.33
C LEU A 118 6.74 -12.05 9.90
N MET A 119 7.88 -12.18 9.20
CA MET A 119 7.98 -11.80 7.78
C MET A 119 6.98 -12.59 6.92
N PHE A 120 6.88 -13.90 7.13
CA PHE A 120 5.93 -14.75 6.39
C PHE A 120 4.48 -14.34 6.67
N SER A 121 4.13 -14.15 7.95
CA SER A 121 2.77 -13.78 8.37
C SER A 121 2.32 -12.42 7.84
N LEU A 122 3.27 -11.49 7.66
CA LEU A 122 3.01 -10.16 7.12
C LEU A 122 3.23 -10.05 5.60
N GLY A 123 3.63 -11.14 4.93
CA GLY A 123 3.90 -11.15 3.49
C GLY A 123 5.11 -10.29 3.09
N CYS A 124 6.09 -10.12 3.98
CA CYS A 124 7.27 -9.31 3.75
C CYS A 124 8.33 -10.09 2.96
N ALA A 125 8.75 -9.57 1.81
CA ALA A 125 9.85 -10.14 1.04
C ALA A 125 11.23 -9.81 1.64
N SER A 126 11.32 -8.78 2.48
CA SER A 126 12.59 -8.37 3.09
C SER A 126 12.42 -7.85 4.53
N ARG A 127 13.52 -7.84 5.29
CA ARG A 127 13.54 -7.27 6.65
C ARG A 127 13.23 -5.77 6.66
N LEU A 128 13.63 -5.05 5.61
CA LEU A 128 13.31 -3.63 5.48
C LEU A 128 11.79 -3.42 5.33
N GLN A 129 11.13 -4.23 4.49
CA GLN A 129 9.68 -4.20 4.37
C GLN A 129 9.00 -4.55 5.69
N LEU A 130 9.52 -5.53 6.44
CA LEU A 130 9.02 -5.85 7.77
C LEU A 130 9.06 -4.64 8.70
N VAL A 131 10.22 -3.97 8.80
CA VAL A 131 10.38 -2.78 9.66
C VAL A 131 9.38 -1.70 9.24
N GLN A 132 9.26 -1.42 7.95
CA GLN A 132 8.34 -0.40 7.44
C GLN A 132 6.86 -0.74 7.73
N ILE A 133 6.47 -2.01 7.62
CA ILE A 133 5.11 -2.46 7.97
C ILE A 133 4.86 -2.32 9.47
N VAL A 134 5.83 -2.70 10.31
CA VAL A 134 5.73 -2.57 11.77
C VAL A 134 5.66 -1.10 12.18
N GLU A 135 6.48 -0.23 11.62
CA GLU A 135 6.42 1.22 11.84
C GLU A 135 5.02 1.77 11.48
N ASN A 136 4.50 1.42 10.30
CA ASN A 136 3.16 1.83 9.88
C ASN A 136 2.05 1.31 10.81
N LEU A 137 2.18 0.08 11.31
CA LEU A 137 1.24 -0.50 12.28
C LEU A 137 1.29 0.24 13.63
N VAL A 138 2.48 0.61 14.10
CA VAL A 138 2.66 1.39 15.35
C VAL A 138 2.06 2.79 15.19
N GLU A 139 2.29 3.47 14.07
CA GLU A 139 1.68 4.76 13.76
C GLU A 139 0.15 4.67 13.75
N LYS A 140 -0.41 3.66 13.07
CA LYS A 140 -1.86 3.41 13.03
C LYS A 140 -2.42 3.09 14.42
N ALA A 141 -1.72 2.29 15.21
CA ALA A 141 -2.13 1.98 16.58
C ALA A 141 -2.19 3.24 17.45
N SER A 142 -1.20 4.13 17.32
CA SER A 142 -1.17 5.43 17.99
C SER A 142 -2.36 6.31 17.59
N VAL A 143 -2.67 6.40 16.30
CA VAL A 143 -3.85 7.15 15.83
C VAL A 143 -5.14 6.55 16.37
N LEU A 144 -5.28 5.23 16.38
CA LEU A 144 -6.47 4.56 16.94
C LEU A 144 -6.62 4.82 18.43
N GLU A 145 -5.53 4.83 19.19
CA GLU A 145 -5.53 5.16 20.61
C GLU A 145 -6.02 6.59 20.85
N GLU A 146 -5.56 7.56 20.07
CA GLU A 146 -6.02 8.95 20.17
C GLU A 146 -7.49 9.11 19.76
N VAL A 147 -7.95 8.41 18.71
CA VAL A 147 -9.37 8.39 18.34
C VAL A 147 -10.19 7.77 19.47
N GLN A 148 -9.73 6.66 20.06
CA GLN A 148 -10.38 6.03 21.20
C GLN A 148 -10.49 6.98 22.40
N LYS A 149 -9.43 7.71 22.73
CA LYS A 149 -9.43 8.72 23.80
C LYS A 149 -10.43 9.84 23.52
N CYS A 150 -10.52 10.30 22.28
CA CYS A 150 -11.41 11.41 21.90
C CYS A 150 -12.89 11.01 21.85
N THR A 151 -13.20 9.82 21.35
CA THR A 151 -14.59 9.37 21.11
C THR A 151 -15.16 8.54 22.24
N GLY A 152 -14.31 7.92 23.06
CA GLY A 152 -14.70 6.91 24.03
C GLY A 152 -15.17 5.60 23.41
N TRP A 153 -14.92 5.37 22.12
CA TRP A 153 -15.34 4.15 21.42
C TRP A 153 -14.55 2.93 21.87
N SER A 154 -15.22 1.78 21.97
CA SER A 154 -14.52 0.51 22.13
C SER A 154 -13.80 0.14 20.82
N GLU A 155 -12.85 -0.79 20.90
CA GLU A 155 -12.18 -1.33 19.69
C GLU A 155 -13.20 -1.90 18.69
N GLY A 156 -14.24 -2.59 19.17
CA GLY A 156 -15.31 -3.11 18.32
C GLY A 156 -16.14 -2.01 17.65
N ASP A 157 -16.39 -0.89 18.34
CA ASP A 157 -17.05 0.28 17.77
C ASP A 157 -16.17 0.94 16.71
N LEU A 158 -14.87 1.13 16.99
CA LEU A 158 -13.91 1.66 16.02
C LEU A 158 -13.90 0.84 14.73
N VAL A 159 -13.82 -0.49 14.83
CA VAL A 159 -13.84 -1.37 13.66
C VAL A 159 -15.15 -1.23 12.88
N ARG A 160 -16.29 -1.15 13.57
CA ARG A 160 -17.60 -0.96 12.91
C ARG A 160 -17.69 0.37 12.18
N GLU A 161 -17.31 1.46 12.84
CA GLU A 161 -17.37 2.82 12.27
C GLU A 161 -16.36 2.98 11.12
N CYS A 162 -15.13 2.47 11.24
CA CYS A 162 -14.16 2.45 10.15
C CYS A 162 -14.68 1.65 8.95
N SER A 163 -15.35 0.52 9.19
CA SER A 163 -15.95 -0.30 8.12
C SER A 163 -17.12 0.40 7.44
N GLU A 164 -17.93 1.14 8.19
CA GLU A 164 -19.00 1.97 7.62
C GLU A 164 -18.44 3.14 6.80
N LEU A 165 -17.44 3.84 7.34
CA LEU A 165 -16.77 4.93 6.65
C LEU A 165 -16.14 4.46 5.33
N LYS A 166 -15.48 3.29 5.34
CA LYS A 166 -14.94 2.66 4.12
C LYS A 166 -16.05 2.39 3.08
N ARG A 167 -17.20 1.84 3.50
CA ARG A 167 -18.35 1.63 2.60
C ARG A 167 -18.93 2.92 2.05
N LYS A 168 -18.95 4.00 2.84
CA LYS A 168 -19.39 5.34 2.40
C LYS A 168 -18.39 5.91 1.38
N LEU A 169 -17.08 5.82 1.65
CA LEU A 169 -16.03 6.29 0.75
C LEU A 169 -16.05 5.57 -0.60
N SER A 170 -16.19 4.24 -0.62
CA SER A 170 -16.30 3.47 -1.87
C SER A 170 -17.54 3.86 -2.68
N ARG A 171 -18.66 4.17 -2.03
CA ARG A 171 -19.88 4.66 -2.72
C ARG A 171 -19.68 6.04 -3.33
N LEU A 172 -18.99 6.94 -2.63
CA LEU A 172 -18.67 8.28 -3.15
C LEU A 172 -17.71 8.19 -4.34
N SER A 173 -16.65 7.40 -4.25
CA SER A 173 -15.72 7.16 -5.36
C SER A 173 -16.44 6.60 -6.60
N HIS A 174 -17.39 5.67 -6.44
CA HIS A 174 -18.19 5.18 -7.56
C HIS A 174 -19.08 6.26 -8.20
N LYS A 175 -19.72 7.12 -7.38
CA LYS A 175 -20.51 8.25 -7.89
C LYS A 175 -19.61 9.25 -8.64
N GLU A 176 -18.39 9.48 -8.16
CA GLU A 176 -17.42 10.35 -8.83
C GLU A 176 -17.04 9.82 -10.22
N ASP A 177 -16.76 8.52 -10.33
CA ASP A 177 -16.51 7.87 -11.63
C ASP A 177 -17.72 7.98 -12.59
N GLU A 178 -18.93 7.83 -12.06
CA GLU A 178 -20.17 7.99 -12.83
C GLU A 178 -20.34 9.42 -13.34
N ILE A 179 -20.10 10.42 -12.48
CA ILE A 179 -20.15 11.84 -12.87
C ILE A 179 -19.14 12.12 -13.98
N LEU A 180 -17.89 11.65 -13.86
CA LEU A 180 -16.87 11.82 -14.90
C LEU A 180 -17.24 11.12 -16.21
N SER A 181 -17.91 9.97 -16.15
CA SER A 181 -18.45 9.27 -17.31
C SER A 181 -19.58 10.07 -17.98
N LEU A 182 -20.51 10.61 -17.20
CA LEU A 182 -21.62 11.44 -17.69
C LEU A 182 -21.13 12.76 -18.29
N GLN A 183 -20.15 13.41 -17.66
CA GLN A 183 -19.51 14.62 -18.20
C GLN A 183 -18.89 14.36 -19.58
N ARG A 184 -18.12 13.27 -19.74
CA ARG A 184 -17.57 12.87 -21.05
C ARG A 184 -18.66 12.65 -22.12
N ARG A 185 -19.78 12.03 -21.75
CA ARG A 185 -20.91 11.82 -22.66
C ARG A 185 -21.61 13.14 -23.03
N LEU A 186 -21.76 14.05 -22.08
CA LEU A 186 -22.33 15.38 -22.33
C LEU A 186 -21.45 16.19 -23.27
N GLU A 187 -20.13 16.20 -23.06
CA GLU A 187 -19.18 16.85 -23.97
C GLU A 187 -19.22 16.28 -25.38
N GLU A 188 -19.37 14.97 -25.52
CA GLU A 188 -19.53 14.34 -26.83
C GLU A 188 -20.82 14.76 -27.52
N LYS A 189 -21.94 14.79 -26.79
CA LYS A 189 -23.21 15.29 -27.32
C LYS A 189 -23.17 16.77 -27.67
N GLN A 190 -22.47 17.58 -26.88
CA GLN A 190 -22.28 18.99 -27.18
C GLN A 190 -21.50 19.17 -28.47
N ARG A 191 -20.39 18.45 -28.66
CA ARG A 191 -19.61 18.46 -29.90
C ARG A 191 -20.44 18.07 -31.12
N GLU A 192 -21.34 17.10 -30.98
CA GLU A 192 -22.27 16.68 -32.04
C GLU A 192 -23.27 17.80 -32.39
N VAL A 193 -23.87 18.45 -31.40
CA VAL A 193 -24.79 19.58 -31.61
C VAL A 193 -24.07 20.73 -32.31
N ASP A 194 -22.87 21.08 -31.87
CA ASP A 194 -22.06 22.14 -32.48
C ASP A 194 -21.73 21.83 -33.95
N ARG A 195 -21.43 20.57 -34.27
CA ARG A 195 -21.22 20.12 -35.65
C ARG A 195 -22.47 20.29 -36.51
N LEU A 196 -23.63 19.85 -36.04
CA LEU A 196 -24.89 19.98 -36.77
C LEU A 196 -25.28 21.45 -36.99
N LEU A 197 -25.04 22.32 -36.00
CA LEU A 197 -25.27 23.76 -36.14
C LEU A 197 -24.34 24.38 -37.20
N ALA A 198 -23.08 23.96 -37.24
CA ALA A 198 -22.13 24.41 -38.26
C ALA A 198 -22.54 23.95 -39.68
N GLU A 199 -23.00 22.71 -39.84
CA GLU A 199 -23.52 22.19 -41.11
C GLU A 199 -24.78 22.95 -41.59
N GLN A 200 -25.71 23.23 -40.68
CA GLN A 200 -26.89 24.05 -40.99
C GLN A 200 -26.52 25.48 -41.40
N ALA A 201 -25.50 26.06 -40.77
CA ALA A 201 -25.01 27.40 -41.14
C ALA A 201 -24.35 27.38 -42.53
N ALA A 202 -23.62 26.31 -42.88
CA ALA A 202 -22.98 26.15 -44.19
C ALA A 202 -24.02 25.98 -45.32
N THR A 203 -25.04 25.13 -45.11
CA THR A 203 -26.11 24.91 -46.09
C THR A 203 -26.94 26.16 -46.35
N LYS A 204 -27.26 26.95 -45.31
CA LYS A 204 -27.93 28.25 -45.46
C LYS A 204 -27.11 29.25 -46.28
N LYS A 205 -25.79 29.30 -46.10
CA LYS A 205 -24.90 30.17 -46.91
C LYS A 205 -24.86 29.73 -48.38
N ALA A 206 -24.83 28.43 -48.66
CA ALA A 206 -24.81 27.89 -50.03
C ALA A 206 -26.13 28.14 -50.79
N GLY A 207 -27.27 28.22 -50.08
CA GLY A 207 -28.57 28.50 -50.70
C GLY A 207 -28.79 29.95 -51.15
N CYS A 208 -27.95 30.91 -50.73
CA CYS A 208 -28.11 32.33 -51.05
C CYS A 208 -27.37 32.80 -52.31
N THR A 209 -26.59 31.95 -53.00
CA THR A 209 -25.75 32.39 -54.13
C THR A 209 -26.38 32.23 -55.51
N ASN A 210 -27.56 31.62 -55.64
CA ASN A 210 -28.21 31.37 -56.93
C ASN A 210 -29.48 32.18 -57.17
N ASP A 211 -29.70 33.26 -56.41
CA ASP A 211 -30.81 34.17 -56.68
C ASP A 211 -30.42 35.09 -57.84
N GLU A 212 -30.56 34.57 -59.07
CA GLU A 212 -30.74 35.38 -60.27
C GLU A 212 -31.97 36.26 -60.03
N SER A 213 -31.73 37.42 -59.41
CA SER A 213 -32.74 38.44 -59.17
C SER A 213 -33.42 38.79 -60.49
N ILE A 214 -34.63 38.28 -60.68
CA ILE A 214 -35.61 38.86 -61.60
C ILE A 214 -36.05 40.18 -60.95
N PRO A 215 -35.67 41.35 -61.49
CA PRO A 215 -36.01 42.63 -60.90
C PRO A 215 -37.53 42.85 -61.04
N GLY A 216 -38.24 43.02 -59.92
CA GLY A 216 -39.59 43.59 -59.93
C GLY A 216 -40.71 42.81 -59.24
N MET A 217 -40.46 41.66 -58.61
CA MET A 217 -41.50 40.96 -57.84
C MET A 217 -41.49 41.42 -56.37
N PRO A 218 -42.58 42.01 -55.83
CA PRO A 218 -42.66 42.44 -54.45
C PRO A 218 -42.66 41.23 -53.53
N CYS A 219 -41.60 41.11 -52.71
CA CYS A 219 -41.45 40.05 -51.71
C CYS A 219 -42.68 40.00 -50.79
N ARG A 220 -43.53 38.99 -50.95
CA ARG A 220 -44.58 38.69 -49.97
C ARG A 220 -43.92 38.20 -48.69
N ALA A 221 -44.02 39.04 -47.65
CA ALA A 221 -43.65 38.75 -46.28
C ALA A 221 -44.52 37.62 -45.69
N ASN A 222 -44.27 36.38 -46.08
CA ASN A 222 -44.94 35.20 -45.55
C ASN A 222 -43.92 34.19 -45.01
N ALA A 223 -43.18 34.58 -43.98
CA ALA A 223 -42.57 33.62 -43.08
C ALA A 223 -43.08 33.93 -41.66
N LYS A 224 -44.32 33.50 -41.38
CA LYS A 224 -44.77 33.27 -40.01
C LYS A 224 -43.91 32.12 -39.47
N TYR A 225 -42.72 32.45 -38.98
CA TYR A 225 -41.95 31.53 -38.18
C TYR A 225 -42.86 31.10 -37.01
N ASN A 226 -43.02 29.79 -36.84
CA ASN A 226 -43.85 29.20 -35.80
C ASN A 226 -43.18 29.43 -34.42
N LEU A 227 -43.28 30.65 -33.90
CA LEU A 227 -42.76 31.03 -32.58
C LEU A 227 -43.39 30.17 -31.46
N GLU A 228 -44.62 29.69 -31.64
CA GLU A 228 -45.30 28.80 -30.69
C GLU A 228 -44.65 27.41 -30.59
N GLY A 229 -43.96 26.96 -31.64
CA GLY A 229 -43.18 25.72 -31.61
C GLY A 229 -41.97 25.85 -30.66
N TRP A 230 -41.22 26.94 -30.78
CA TRP A 230 -40.03 27.20 -29.97
C TRP A 230 -40.37 27.51 -28.51
N ALA A 231 -41.48 28.22 -28.25
CA ALA A 231 -41.95 28.48 -26.90
C ALA A 231 -42.30 27.18 -26.15
N ARG A 232 -42.88 26.18 -26.82
CA ARG A 232 -43.16 24.86 -26.23
C ARG A 232 -41.90 24.05 -25.91
N VAL A 233 -40.89 24.12 -26.77
CA VAL A 233 -39.61 23.44 -26.51
C VAL A 233 -38.88 24.09 -25.34
N ALA A 234 -38.85 25.42 -25.26
CA ALA A 234 -38.28 26.14 -24.12
C ALA A 234 -39.01 25.80 -22.80
N ALA A 235 -40.34 25.79 -22.79
CA ALA A 235 -41.12 25.42 -21.61
C ALA A 235 -40.91 23.96 -21.18
N ASN A 236 -40.75 23.04 -22.13
CA ASN A 236 -40.44 21.64 -21.80
C ASN A 236 -39.04 21.50 -21.18
N ILE A 237 -38.04 22.25 -21.66
CA ILE A 237 -36.69 22.23 -21.09
C ILE A 237 -36.70 22.78 -19.66
N GLU A 238 -37.40 23.90 -19.41
CA GLU A 238 -37.55 24.45 -18.06
C GLU A 238 -38.29 23.50 -17.10
N SER A 239 -39.24 22.71 -17.61
CA SER A 239 -39.98 21.74 -16.79
C SER A 239 -39.18 20.49 -16.40
N LEU A 240 -38.15 20.14 -17.16
CA LEU A 240 -37.31 18.97 -16.87
C LEU A 240 -36.26 19.23 -15.77
N ASP A 241 -35.82 20.48 -15.61
CA ASP A 241 -34.64 20.79 -14.80
C ASP A 241 -34.96 20.90 -13.28
N ALA A 242 -36.07 21.55 -12.90
CA ALA A 242 -36.33 21.80 -11.48
C ALA A 242 -36.85 20.59 -10.70
N GLY A 243 -37.66 19.73 -11.33
CA GLY A 243 -38.35 18.63 -10.65
C GLY A 243 -37.46 17.40 -10.41
N GLN A 244 -36.64 17.05 -11.40
CA GLN A 244 -35.77 15.86 -11.31
C GLN A 244 -34.56 16.10 -10.41
N LEU A 245 -33.94 17.29 -10.46
CA LEU A 245 -32.84 17.63 -9.54
C LEU A 245 -33.30 17.60 -8.08
N HIS A 246 -34.48 18.16 -7.78
CA HIS A 246 -34.98 18.19 -6.40
C HIS A 246 -35.34 16.80 -5.85
N ALA A 247 -35.73 15.85 -6.71
CA ALA A 247 -35.96 14.46 -6.32
C ALA A 247 -34.65 13.73 -5.99
N VAL A 248 -33.62 13.89 -6.83
CA VAL A 248 -32.29 13.30 -6.61
C VAL A 248 -31.66 13.81 -5.32
N PHE A 249 -31.74 15.12 -5.04
CA PHE A 249 -31.22 15.69 -3.80
C PHE A 249 -32.03 15.29 -2.56
N LYS A 250 -33.34 15.03 -2.67
CA LYS A 250 -34.15 14.58 -1.53
C LYS A 250 -33.82 13.16 -1.11
N GLU A 251 -33.55 12.25 -2.05
CA GLU A 251 -33.12 10.89 -1.73
C GLU A 251 -31.75 10.88 -1.04
N ASP A 252 -30.80 11.68 -1.52
CA ASP A 252 -29.48 11.76 -0.90
C ASP A 252 -29.53 12.37 0.52
N ILE A 253 -30.41 13.34 0.80
CA ILE A 253 -30.60 13.90 2.15
C ILE A 253 -31.28 12.90 3.10
N ALA A 254 -32.25 12.11 2.61
CA ALA A 254 -32.95 11.12 3.42
C ALA A 254 -32.05 9.93 3.78
N THR A 255 -31.09 9.58 2.93
CA THR A 255 -30.18 8.44 3.14
C THR A 255 -28.95 8.82 4.01
N ALA A 256 -28.73 10.11 4.23
CA ALA A 256 -27.64 10.63 5.06
C ALA A 256 -28.02 10.87 6.54
N ARG A 257 -29.31 10.72 6.89
CA ARG A 257 -29.81 10.75 8.28
C ARG A 257 -30.01 9.34 8.81
#